data_AF-A0A3N8QMA0-F1
#
_entry.id   AF-A0A3N8QMA0-F1
#
_cell.length_a   1.000
_cell.length_b   1.000
_cell.length_c   1.000
_cell.angle_alpha   90.00
_cell.angle_beta   90.00
_cell.angle_gamma   90.00
#
_symmetry.space_group_name_H-M   'P 1'
#
loop_
_entity.id
_entity.type
_entity.pdbx_description
1 polymer ?
#
loop_
_entity_poly.entity_id
_entity_poly.type
_entity_poly.pdbx_seq_one_letter_code
_entity_poly.pdbx_strand_id
1 'polypeptide(L)'
;MCRQNGCPQRIASISLFIFLVAVLSLFGCGKQSDPARSEGSQAATTPLSANNEDPQWVSRDSNKPAKIAIVFVHGIFGTTTGTWTNDNGRTFFQLLKADPDVGPYVDIYAFGFESKMFGGTGSLDVREGANKLKTYLYSAHVLDYPAVVFVGHSMGGLVVLRYLASNLDKDDSLAAKVSLVTLYGSPQEGAQIASIAKLALSNPALAHMKPVDGNQWLQQLTDDWTNTKRKPHVVCGYEKAPTYGVMIVPWSSSNRFCTEPGVAIDGANHIDMVKPDRPAHPSVVLLTSAIRRYVLPVQFGTRLETPDFVRDGDDWHFVMDSSAKTARVMNLGTANLTYWFAEKTDPALYIVPDDGPATVAGNSIQNVKLLLLANAKEKQYSFRLKTSADDDEHVIVDVPDLERVRQQTAALSKSIVADMNSQLASIPAEKAGPEVLATTAYKTVEKNLPDLPPAAKWVITADVLSATSMDKIAAVALNRASAASPKVVHSTSVQDVATRVQRGITDQQILFEVPRQKSDLKVLDPTEKLLQIQKSGPDTVASVIFKNEGASPGISLELAERMKRIPSLAGTGFTLEGAVKSATGDSKAANVAFKKALMIEPTPALQEKMAKPQQ
;
A
#
# COMPACT_ATOMS: atom_id res chain seq x y z
N MET A 1 12.05 62.46 10.26
CA MET A 1 11.45 63.62 10.99
C MET A 1 11.31 63.23 12.46
N CYS A 2 11.33 64.19 13.38
CA CYS A 2 11.42 63.94 14.83
C CYS A 2 10.42 64.79 15.61
N ARG A 3 10.08 64.34 16.84
CA ARG A 3 9.46 65.13 17.94
C ARG A 3 7.99 65.56 17.68
N GLN A 4 7.13 65.87 18.67
CA GLN A 4 7.26 65.82 20.15
C GLN A 4 5.88 65.81 20.86
N ASN A 5 5.91 65.63 22.20
CA ASN A 5 4.89 66.00 23.22
C ASN A 5 3.63 65.11 23.31
N GLY A 6 3.02 64.92 24.49
CA GLY A 6 3.38 65.39 25.84
C GLY A 6 2.53 64.75 26.95
N CYS A 7 2.84 65.02 28.22
CA CYS A 7 2.17 64.43 29.41
C CYS A 7 2.04 65.46 30.55
N PRO A 8 0.94 65.45 31.34
CA PRO A 8 0.96 65.99 32.69
C PRO A 8 0.19 65.16 33.77
N GLN A 9 0.95 64.76 34.80
CA GLN A 9 0.66 64.61 36.25
C GLN A 9 -0.78 64.62 36.83
N ARG A 10 -1.04 63.70 37.78
CA ARG A 10 -1.48 63.86 39.21
C ARG A 10 -1.47 62.45 39.87
N ILE A 11 -0.89 62.14 41.05
CA ILE A 11 -0.85 62.68 42.43
C ILE A 11 -1.94 62.09 43.37
N ALA A 12 -1.48 61.41 44.44
CA ALA A 12 -2.20 60.93 45.65
C ALA A 12 -3.28 59.82 45.45
N SER A 13 -3.62 58.95 46.41
CA SER A 13 -3.60 59.07 47.90
C SER A 13 -3.30 57.75 48.65
N ILE A 14 -3.23 57.82 49.99
CA ILE A 14 -2.95 56.73 50.94
C ILE A 14 -4.21 56.34 51.75
N SER A 15 -4.45 55.03 51.92
CA SER A 15 -5.16 54.35 53.04
C SER A 15 -4.77 52.87 52.95
N LEU A 16 -4.20 52.18 53.93
CA LEU A 16 -4.47 52.07 55.37
C LEU A 16 -5.89 51.58 55.69
N PHE A 17 -5.99 50.31 56.07
CA PHE A 17 -7.11 49.78 56.86
C PHE A 17 -6.60 48.76 57.87
N ILE A 18 -7.08 48.87 59.11
CA ILE A 18 -6.74 48.01 60.25
C ILE A 18 -8.03 47.28 60.65
N PHE A 19 -7.97 45.99 60.94
CA PHE A 19 -8.97 45.32 61.79
C PHE A 19 -8.38 44.14 62.56
N LEU A 20 -8.67 44.06 63.86
CA LEU A 20 -8.19 43.03 64.79
C LEU A 20 -9.16 42.87 65.98
N VAL A 21 -9.85 41.72 66.07
CA VAL A 21 -10.76 41.17 67.12
C VAL A 21 -10.97 39.68 66.72
N ALA A 22 -10.75 38.58 67.49
CA ALA A 22 -10.58 38.26 68.92
C ALA A 22 -11.91 38.07 69.71
N VAL A 23 -12.13 37.11 70.62
CA VAL A 23 -11.31 36.06 71.29
C VAL A 23 -12.17 34.75 71.40
N LEU A 24 -11.74 33.77 72.20
CA LEU A 24 -12.45 32.56 72.69
C LEU A 24 -12.56 31.35 71.73
N SER A 25 -11.96 30.16 71.94
CA SER A 25 -11.23 29.47 73.05
C SER A 25 -12.05 28.60 74.04
N LEU A 26 -11.92 27.27 73.92
CA LEU A 26 -12.10 26.22 74.95
C LEU A 26 -11.32 24.97 74.44
N PHE A 27 -10.07 24.74 74.87
CA PHE A 27 -9.61 23.99 76.06
C PHE A 27 -9.41 22.46 75.85
N GLY A 28 -8.16 22.01 75.94
CA GLY A 28 -7.73 20.60 75.96
C GLY A 28 -6.19 20.48 76.09
N CYS A 29 -5.69 19.83 77.14
CA CYS A 29 -4.25 19.66 77.44
C CYS A 29 -3.57 18.65 76.47
N GLY A 30 -2.25 18.54 76.28
CA GLY A 30 -1.01 19.08 76.90
C GLY A 30 0.12 18.05 76.62
N LYS A 31 1.42 18.33 76.44
CA LYS A 31 2.31 19.32 77.08
C LYS A 31 3.43 19.83 76.13
N GLN A 32 3.53 21.15 76.01
CA GLN A 32 4.73 22.01 76.02
C GLN A 32 6.16 21.40 75.96
N SER A 33 6.97 21.83 74.96
CA SER A 33 8.32 22.39 75.16
C SER A 33 8.80 23.20 73.94
N ASP A 34 9.24 24.44 74.20
CA ASP A 34 9.48 25.62 73.33
C ASP A 34 10.43 25.52 72.10
N PRO A 35 10.49 26.56 71.22
CA PRO A 35 10.96 26.43 69.83
C PRO A 35 12.41 26.87 69.57
N ALA A 36 12.99 26.38 68.46
CA ALA A 36 14.29 26.77 67.95
C ALA A 36 14.26 27.27 66.49
N ARG A 37 15.24 28.12 66.21
CA ARG A 37 15.49 28.91 64.98
C ARG A 37 15.68 28.04 63.72
N SER A 38 15.45 28.65 62.56
CA SER A 38 15.62 28.04 61.23
C SER A 38 17.06 27.60 60.93
N GLU A 39 17.21 26.40 60.36
CA GLU A 39 18.28 26.07 59.42
C GLU A 39 17.68 25.70 58.06
N GLY A 40 18.44 25.92 56.98
CA GLY A 40 17.93 25.77 55.61
C GLY A 40 17.77 24.32 55.18
N SER A 41 16.70 24.02 54.44
CA SER A 41 16.54 22.73 53.76
C SER A 41 17.66 22.55 52.74
N GLN A 42 18.68 21.75 53.09
CA GLN A 42 19.68 21.30 52.13
C GLN A 42 19.00 20.32 51.18
N ALA A 43 18.97 20.64 49.89
CA ALA A 43 18.51 19.71 48.87
C ALA A 43 19.42 18.48 48.89
N ALA A 44 18.86 17.32 49.23
CA ALA A 44 19.60 16.07 49.34
C ALA A 44 20.06 15.60 47.94
N THR A 45 21.26 16.00 47.53
CA THR A 45 21.88 15.55 46.28
C THR A 45 22.31 14.09 46.40
N THR A 46 21.42 13.17 46.00
CA THR A 46 21.74 11.75 45.87
C THR A 46 22.99 11.58 44.97
N PRO A 47 24.04 10.87 45.41
CA PRO A 47 25.23 10.66 44.59
C PRO A 47 24.88 9.90 43.30
N LEU A 48 25.47 10.30 42.17
CA LEU A 48 25.36 9.57 40.91
C LEU A 48 26.14 8.26 41.02
N SER A 49 25.43 7.16 41.30
CA SER A 49 26.00 5.82 41.34
C SER A 49 26.31 5.30 39.93
N ALA A 50 27.37 4.48 39.80
CA ALA A 50 27.63 3.76 38.56
C ALA A 50 26.46 2.82 38.23
N ASN A 51 26.08 2.75 36.95
CA ASN A 51 24.95 1.92 36.51
C ASN A 51 25.13 0.45 36.92
N ASN A 52 24.11 -0.09 37.61
CA ASN A 52 24.01 -1.47 38.09
C ASN A 52 22.66 -2.12 37.71
N GLU A 53 21.90 -1.51 36.79
CA GLU A 53 20.64 -2.05 36.27
C GLU A 53 20.89 -2.83 34.98
N ASP A 54 20.55 -4.12 34.96
CA ASP A 54 20.69 -4.95 33.76
C ASP A 54 19.78 -4.49 32.59
N PRO A 55 20.21 -4.69 31.32
CA PRO A 55 19.36 -4.49 30.14
C PRO A 55 18.07 -5.34 30.16
N GLN A 56 16.91 -4.69 29.98
CA GLN A 56 15.61 -5.31 30.27
C GLN A 56 14.46 -4.80 29.41
N TRP A 57 13.43 -5.64 29.23
CA TRP A 57 12.14 -5.23 28.66
C TRP A 57 11.34 -4.45 29.72
N VAL A 58 11.16 -3.15 29.50
CA VAL A 58 10.42 -2.25 30.41
C VAL A 58 8.91 -2.31 30.14
N SER A 59 8.51 -2.61 28.91
CA SER A 59 7.12 -2.85 28.52
C SER A 59 7.09 -3.84 27.37
N ARG A 60 6.62 -5.06 27.64
CA ARG A 60 6.37 -6.10 26.62
C ARG A 60 5.26 -7.04 27.09
N ASP A 61 4.33 -7.38 26.22
CA ASP A 61 3.45 -8.55 26.41
C ASP A 61 4.19 -9.78 25.88
N SER A 62 4.43 -10.76 26.76
CA SER A 62 5.14 -12.00 26.40
C SER A 62 4.28 -12.98 25.60
N ASN A 63 2.95 -12.90 25.70
CA ASN A 63 2.00 -13.74 24.97
C ASN A 63 1.61 -13.11 23.63
N LYS A 64 1.66 -11.78 23.53
CA LYS A 64 1.35 -11.02 22.32
C LYS A 64 2.33 -9.85 22.09
N PRO A 65 3.58 -10.14 21.69
CA PRO A 65 4.55 -9.09 21.35
C PRO A 65 4.03 -8.14 20.27
N ALA A 66 4.42 -6.87 20.37
CA ALA A 66 4.09 -5.84 19.39
C ALA A 66 4.93 -6.00 18.09
N LYS A 67 4.62 -5.24 17.03
CA LYS A 67 5.41 -5.30 15.78
C LYS A 67 6.74 -4.52 15.84
N ILE A 68 6.85 -3.53 16.72
CA ILE A 68 7.99 -2.62 16.78
C ILE A 68 8.67 -2.76 18.15
N ALA A 69 9.97 -3.04 18.16
CA ALA A 69 10.78 -2.90 19.36
C ALA A 69 11.46 -1.53 19.39
N ILE A 70 11.39 -0.83 20.52
CA ILE A 70 12.06 0.46 20.75
C ILE A 70 13.15 0.27 21.79
N VAL A 71 14.40 0.47 21.36
CA VAL A 71 15.61 0.27 22.15
C VAL A 71 16.13 1.61 22.66
N PHE A 72 15.93 1.87 23.94
CA PHE A 72 16.47 3.04 24.62
C PHE A 72 17.90 2.75 25.14
N VAL A 73 18.87 3.58 24.76
CA VAL A 73 20.29 3.44 25.13
C VAL A 73 20.72 4.65 25.95
N HIS A 74 20.97 4.42 27.24
CA HIS A 74 21.22 5.46 28.24
C HIS A 74 22.53 6.25 28.02
N GLY A 75 22.63 7.40 28.69
CA GLY A 75 23.85 8.22 28.74
C GLY A 75 24.75 7.86 29.91
N ILE A 76 26.05 8.13 29.78
CA ILE A 76 27.13 7.75 30.73
C ILE A 76 26.87 8.09 32.23
N PHE A 77 26.11 9.15 32.50
CA PHE A 77 25.83 9.66 33.86
C PHE A 77 24.51 9.19 34.48
N GLY A 78 23.73 8.35 33.79
CA GLY A 78 22.49 7.79 34.32
C GLY A 78 22.46 6.27 34.24
N THR A 79 21.46 5.66 34.86
CA THR A 79 21.22 4.22 34.81
C THR A 79 20.30 3.83 33.66
N THR A 80 20.15 2.52 33.43
CA THR A 80 19.35 1.91 32.36
C THR A 80 17.93 2.49 32.27
N THR A 81 17.28 2.72 33.41
CA THR A 81 15.97 3.38 33.52
C THR A 81 16.07 4.84 34.00
N GLY A 82 17.07 5.18 34.81
CA GLY A 82 17.22 6.49 35.45
C GLY A 82 17.53 7.64 34.49
N THR A 83 18.20 7.40 33.34
CA THR A 83 18.34 8.42 32.28
C THR A 83 16.98 8.91 31.76
N TRP A 84 15.96 8.06 31.80
CA TRP A 84 14.66 8.28 31.14
C TRP A 84 13.55 8.62 32.13
N THR A 85 13.91 8.94 33.38
CA THR A 85 12.99 9.11 34.51
C THR A 85 13.17 10.48 35.13
N ASN A 86 12.08 11.24 35.25
CA ASN A 86 12.09 12.54 35.90
C ASN A 86 12.03 12.42 37.43
N ASP A 87 12.28 13.54 38.12
CA ASP A 87 12.44 13.55 39.58
C ASP A 87 11.12 13.28 40.35
N ASN A 88 9.97 13.28 39.65
CA ASN A 88 8.67 12.84 40.17
C ASN A 88 8.37 11.35 39.87
N GLY A 89 9.34 10.58 39.37
CA GLY A 89 9.21 9.16 39.05
C GLY A 89 8.43 8.84 37.77
N ARG A 90 8.01 9.84 36.99
CA ARG A 90 7.39 9.62 35.67
C ARG A 90 8.47 9.39 34.63
N THR A 91 8.27 8.38 33.78
CA THR A 91 9.27 7.94 32.79
C THR A 91 8.87 8.27 31.36
N PHE A 92 9.86 8.41 30.48
CA PHE A 92 9.67 8.48 29.03
C PHE A 92 8.89 7.24 28.54
N PHE A 93 9.24 6.06 29.05
CA PHE A 93 8.59 4.79 28.68
C PHE A 93 7.08 4.80 28.93
N GLN A 94 6.65 5.31 30.09
CA GLN A 94 5.23 5.46 30.43
C GLN A 94 4.51 6.40 29.46
N LEU A 95 5.11 7.56 29.16
CA LEU A 95 4.51 8.54 28.24
C LEU A 95 4.43 8.03 26.80
N LEU A 96 5.44 7.27 26.35
CA LEU A 96 5.45 6.63 25.03
C LEU A 96 4.41 5.49 24.94
N LYS A 97 4.28 4.65 25.98
CA LYS A 97 3.30 3.56 25.99
C LYS A 97 1.86 4.05 26.20
N ALA A 98 1.68 5.27 26.70
CA ALA A 98 0.38 5.94 26.85
C ALA A 98 -0.03 6.82 25.66
N ASP A 99 0.84 7.01 24.65
CA ASP A 99 0.45 7.64 23.38
C ASP A 99 -0.53 6.69 22.64
N PRO A 100 -1.75 7.13 22.27
CA PRO A 100 -2.78 6.25 21.73
C PRO A 100 -2.48 5.73 20.32
N ASP A 101 -1.67 6.44 19.53
CA ASP A 101 -1.35 6.07 18.14
C ASP A 101 -0.07 5.22 18.07
N VAL A 102 0.77 5.26 19.10
CA VAL A 102 2.08 4.60 19.14
C VAL A 102 2.12 3.44 20.15
N GLY A 103 1.64 3.67 21.37
CA GLY A 103 1.68 2.71 22.48
C GLY A 103 1.15 1.30 22.18
N PRO A 104 0.04 1.13 21.44
CA PRO A 104 -0.48 -0.19 21.07
C PRO A 104 0.45 -1.02 20.17
N TYR A 105 1.38 -0.39 19.45
CA TYR A 105 2.19 -1.03 18.40
C TYR A 105 3.66 -1.24 18.77
N VAL A 106 4.08 -0.78 19.96
CA VAL A 106 5.49 -0.74 20.39
C VAL A 106 5.72 -1.50 21.69
N ASP A 107 6.80 -2.29 21.74
CA ASP A 107 7.38 -2.81 22.98
C ASP A 107 8.71 -2.11 23.26
N ILE A 108 9.08 -1.95 24.53
CA ILE A 108 10.15 -1.06 24.98
C ILE A 108 11.22 -1.88 25.70
N TYR A 109 12.44 -1.82 25.17
CA TYR A 109 13.64 -2.40 25.75
C TYR A 109 14.60 -1.28 26.19
N ALA A 110 15.04 -1.30 27.44
CA ALA A 110 16.07 -0.38 27.94
C ALA A 110 17.40 -1.11 28.03
N PHE A 111 18.41 -0.61 27.33
CA PHE A 111 19.75 -1.16 27.32
C PHE A 111 20.71 -0.31 28.16
N GLY A 112 21.29 -0.97 29.17
CA GLY A 112 22.35 -0.45 30.03
C GLY A 112 23.74 -0.95 29.64
N PHE A 113 24.73 -0.13 29.91
CA PHE A 113 26.13 -0.54 30.05
C PHE A 113 26.70 0.02 31.35
N GLU A 114 27.60 -0.73 31.99
CA GLU A 114 28.23 -0.28 33.24
C GLU A 114 29.15 0.93 33.00
N SER A 115 28.91 2.04 33.70
CA SER A 115 29.85 3.17 33.71
C SER A 115 31.21 2.79 34.36
N LYS A 116 31.33 1.62 35.01
CA LYS A 116 32.60 1.07 35.51
C LYS A 116 33.56 0.63 34.40
N MET A 117 33.11 0.42 33.16
CA MET A 117 34.01 0.26 32.00
C MET A 117 34.98 1.46 31.87
N PHE A 118 34.60 2.61 32.44
CA PHE A 118 35.34 3.88 32.42
C PHE A 118 35.96 4.24 33.79
N GLY A 119 35.90 3.32 34.77
CA GLY A 119 36.19 3.55 36.18
C GLY A 119 37.40 2.80 36.75
N GLY A 120 38.17 2.07 35.93
CA GLY A 120 39.34 1.32 36.41
C GLY A 120 40.21 0.78 35.28
N THR A 121 41.26 1.53 34.90
CA THR A 121 42.20 1.25 33.78
C THR A 121 41.61 1.11 32.36
N GLY A 122 40.31 0.82 32.23
CA GLY A 122 39.57 0.81 30.97
C GLY A 122 39.30 2.20 30.38
N SER A 123 39.20 2.23 29.05
CA SER A 123 38.88 3.40 28.24
C SER A 123 37.37 3.58 28.08
N LEU A 124 36.94 4.81 27.72
CA LEU A 124 35.63 5.13 27.14
C LEU A 124 35.41 4.45 25.77
N ASP A 125 35.42 3.11 25.74
CA ASP A 125 35.26 2.34 24.50
C ASP A 125 33.79 2.15 24.13
N VAL A 126 33.28 3.09 23.35
CA VAL A 126 31.94 3.02 22.73
C VAL A 126 31.81 1.79 21.81
N ARG A 127 32.89 1.22 21.27
CA ARG A 127 32.86 -0.06 20.54
C ARG A 127 32.61 -1.24 21.49
N GLU A 128 33.09 -1.22 22.74
CA GLU A 128 32.69 -2.23 23.73
C GLU A 128 31.20 -2.10 24.06
N GLY A 129 30.72 -0.87 24.26
CA GLY A 129 29.28 -0.59 24.41
C GLY A 129 28.45 -1.11 23.23
N ALA A 130 28.90 -0.91 22.00
CA ALA A 130 28.24 -1.38 20.78
C ALA A 130 28.28 -2.92 20.62
N ASN A 131 29.37 -3.56 21.04
CA ASN A 131 29.49 -5.01 21.08
C ASN A 131 28.56 -5.63 22.13
N LYS A 132 28.49 -5.03 23.34
CA LYS A 132 27.54 -5.42 24.38
C LYS A 132 26.09 -5.22 23.93
N LEU A 133 25.78 -4.07 23.30
CA LEU A 133 24.47 -3.83 22.70
C LEU A 133 24.10 -4.95 21.71
N LYS A 134 25.00 -5.32 20.78
CA LYS A 134 24.77 -6.44 19.84
C LYS A 134 24.40 -7.73 20.59
N THR A 135 25.20 -8.15 21.58
CA THR A 135 24.95 -9.39 22.34
C THR A 135 23.59 -9.37 23.05
N TYR A 136 23.24 -8.27 23.71
CA TYR A 136 21.95 -8.17 24.42
C TYR A 136 20.75 -8.09 23.46
N LEU A 137 20.87 -7.44 22.30
CA LEU A 137 19.81 -7.40 21.28
C LEU A 137 19.46 -8.80 20.73
N TYR A 138 20.47 -9.66 20.51
CA TYR A 138 20.22 -11.08 20.18
C TYR A 138 19.63 -11.83 21.38
N SER A 139 20.26 -11.74 22.56
CA SER A 139 19.84 -12.52 23.74
C SER A 139 18.44 -12.18 24.26
N ALA A 140 17.96 -10.95 24.03
CA ALA A 140 16.62 -10.50 24.43
C ALA A 140 15.55 -10.69 23.34
N HIS A 141 15.90 -11.28 22.19
CA HIS A 141 15.04 -11.46 21.01
C HIS A 141 14.50 -10.13 20.46
N VAL A 142 15.30 -9.05 20.51
CA VAL A 142 14.91 -7.73 19.96
C VAL A 142 14.99 -7.74 18.43
N LEU A 143 15.97 -8.44 17.86
CA LEU A 143 16.17 -8.49 16.40
C LEU A 143 15.16 -9.41 15.66
N ASP A 144 14.30 -10.10 16.40
CA ASP A 144 13.22 -10.94 15.85
C ASP A 144 11.98 -10.10 15.48
N TYR A 145 11.90 -8.85 15.94
CA TYR A 145 10.79 -7.95 15.64
C TYR A 145 10.78 -7.50 14.16
N PRO A 146 9.60 -7.32 13.54
CA PRO A 146 9.45 -6.76 12.19
C PRO A 146 10.08 -5.37 11.98
N ALA A 147 10.14 -4.53 13.03
CA ALA A 147 10.87 -3.27 13.03
C ALA A 147 11.57 -3.00 14.36
N VAL A 148 12.71 -2.31 14.29
CA VAL A 148 13.50 -1.89 15.47
C VAL A 148 13.81 -0.39 15.35
N VAL A 149 13.48 0.36 16.40
CA VAL A 149 13.78 1.80 16.53
C VAL A 149 14.81 1.98 17.63
N PHE A 150 15.86 2.76 17.39
CA PHE A 150 16.84 3.08 18.43
C PHE A 150 16.63 4.50 18.96
N VAL A 151 16.76 4.67 20.28
CA VAL A 151 16.64 5.96 20.98
C VAL A 151 17.86 6.15 21.88
N GLY A 152 18.81 6.98 21.45
CA GLY A 152 20.09 7.17 22.15
C GLY A 152 20.18 8.53 22.86
N HIS A 153 20.61 8.54 24.12
CA HIS A 153 20.96 9.77 24.84
C HIS A 153 22.48 9.95 24.91
N SER A 154 22.98 11.13 24.54
CA SER A 154 24.40 11.49 24.69
C SER A 154 25.33 10.42 24.07
N MET A 155 26.26 9.86 24.85
CA MET A 155 27.15 8.76 24.44
C MET A 155 26.40 7.47 24.04
N GLY A 156 25.19 7.23 24.56
CA GLY A 156 24.34 6.13 24.13
C GLY A 156 23.93 6.22 22.66
N GLY A 157 23.78 7.44 22.12
CA GLY A 157 23.61 7.64 20.68
C GLY A 157 24.85 7.24 19.87
N LEU A 158 26.06 7.43 20.41
CA LEU A 158 27.30 6.97 19.78
C LEU A 158 27.43 5.44 19.81
N VAL A 159 26.95 4.78 20.87
CA VAL A 159 26.86 3.32 20.97
C VAL A 159 25.93 2.78 19.87
N VAL A 160 24.76 3.38 19.67
CA VAL A 160 23.83 3.05 18.58
C VAL A 160 24.47 3.25 17.21
N LEU A 161 25.04 4.44 16.95
CA LEU A 161 25.68 4.74 15.66
C LEU A 161 26.84 3.78 15.36
N ARG A 162 27.68 3.45 16.36
CA ARG A 162 28.79 2.50 16.18
C ARG A 162 28.30 1.07 15.93
N TYR A 163 27.26 0.62 16.62
CA TYR A 163 26.64 -0.67 16.37
C TYR A 163 26.10 -0.73 14.94
N LEU A 164 25.32 0.27 14.52
CA LEU A 164 24.69 0.31 13.20
C LEU A 164 25.72 0.41 12.06
N ALA A 165 26.66 1.35 12.11
CA ALA A 165 27.73 1.46 11.09
C ALA A 165 28.56 0.17 10.96
N SER A 166 28.74 -0.57 12.06
CA SER A 166 29.50 -1.82 12.04
C SER A 166 28.76 -3.00 11.40
N ASN A 167 27.43 -2.93 11.20
CA ASN A 167 26.58 -4.08 10.83
C ASN A 167 25.59 -3.82 9.66
N LEU A 168 25.08 -2.60 9.44
CA LEU A 168 24.01 -2.33 8.46
C LEU A 168 24.34 -2.77 7.02
N ASP A 169 25.56 -2.52 6.55
CA ASP A 169 26.01 -2.92 5.20
C ASP A 169 26.48 -4.39 5.13
N LYS A 170 26.29 -5.17 6.20
CA LYS A 170 26.63 -6.61 6.29
C LYS A 170 25.43 -7.51 6.61
N ASP A 171 24.32 -6.92 7.03
CA ASP A 171 23.09 -7.61 7.44
C ASP A 171 21.88 -6.92 6.81
N ASP A 172 21.38 -7.53 5.74
CA ASP A 172 20.22 -7.07 4.97
C ASP A 172 18.93 -7.13 5.79
N SER A 173 18.83 -8.05 6.76
CA SER A 173 17.67 -8.12 7.65
C SER A 173 17.68 -6.97 8.65
N LEU A 174 18.84 -6.64 9.23
CA LEU A 174 19.00 -5.49 10.10
C LEU A 174 18.71 -4.17 9.35
N ALA A 175 19.23 -4.02 8.13
CA ALA A 175 18.99 -2.84 7.31
C ALA A 175 17.52 -2.66 6.91
N ALA A 176 16.76 -3.75 6.70
CA ALA A 176 15.33 -3.68 6.44
C ALA A 176 14.48 -3.41 7.70
N LYS A 177 14.94 -3.85 8.88
CA LYS A 177 14.22 -3.70 10.16
C LYS A 177 14.42 -2.33 10.83
N VAL A 178 15.59 -1.71 10.66
CA VAL A 178 15.94 -0.45 11.33
C VAL A 178 15.61 0.73 10.41
N SER A 179 14.40 1.29 10.54
CA SER A 179 13.99 2.47 9.75
C SER A 179 14.24 3.82 10.45
N LEU A 180 14.38 3.84 11.78
CA LEU A 180 14.47 5.07 12.58
C LEU A 180 15.49 4.99 13.73
N VAL A 181 16.28 6.05 13.86
CA VAL A 181 17.13 6.37 15.01
C VAL A 181 16.77 7.75 15.53
N THR A 182 16.57 7.87 16.84
CA THR A 182 16.35 9.15 17.55
C THR A 182 17.53 9.44 18.46
N LEU A 183 18.15 10.62 18.32
CA LEU A 183 19.33 11.03 19.07
C LEU A 183 19.04 12.27 19.93
N TYR A 184 19.24 12.18 21.25
CA TYR A 184 19.14 13.33 22.16
C TYR A 184 20.52 13.74 22.65
N GLY A 185 20.97 14.94 22.26
CA GLY A 185 22.25 15.50 22.72
C GLY A 185 23.48 14.64 22.40
N SER A 186 23.47 13.83 21.34
CA SER A 186 24.58 12.92 21.01
C SER A 186 25.72 13.67 20.29
N PRO A 187 26.97 13.68 20.80
CA PRO A 187 28.06 14.49 20.25
C PRO A 187 28.75 13.83 19.05
N GLN A 188 28.24 14.11 17.86
CA GLN A 188 28.63 13.46 16.61
C GLN A 188 29.93 14.03 15.97
N GLU A 189 30.43 15.18 16.43
CA GLU A 189 31.60 15.88 15.83
C GLU A 189 32.92 15.74 16.63
N GLY A 190 33.05 14.73 17.50
CA GLY A 190 34.33 14.42 18.15
C GLY A 190 34.68 15.29 19.37
N ALA A 191 35.01 16.55 19.11
CA ALA A 191 35.73 17.43 20.04
C ALA A 191 34.99 17.69 21.37
N GLN A 192 33.68 17.43 21.45
CA GLN A 192 32.83 17.81 22.57
C GLN A 192 32.75 16.74 23.67
N ILE A 193 33.42 15.58 23.50
CA ILE A 193 33.74 14.68 24.63
C ILE A 193 34.50 15.44 25.74
N ALA A 194 35.30 16.46 25.40
CA ALA A 194 35.97 17.32 26.38
C ALA A 194 35.01 18.08 27.33
N SER A 195 33.80 18.43 26.86
CA SER A 195 32.77 19.05 27.70
C SER A 195 32.13 18.04 28.66
N ILE A 196 31.87 16.81 28.18
CA ILE A 196 31.39 15.69 28.99
C ILE A 196 32.43 15.31 30.06
N ALA A 197 33.71 15.28 29.68
CA ALA A 197 34.83 15.09 30.59
C ALA A 197 34.90 16.16 31.68
N LYS A 198 34.75 17.45 31.31
CA LYS A 198 34.72 18.55 32.27
C LYS A 198 33.55 18.44 33.25
N LEU A 199 32.39 17.98 32.78
CA LEU A 199 31.22 17.69 33.63
C LEU A 199 31.52 16.58 34.64
N ALA A 200 32.13 15.47 34.21
CA ALA A 200 32.54 14.38 35.11
C ALA A 200 33.56 14.87 36.17
N LEU A 201 34.58 15.63 35.76
CA LEU A 201 35.59 16.18 36.66
C LEU A 201 35.04 17.23 37.65
N SER A 202 33.91 17.86 37.32
CA SER A 202 33.24 18.85 38.18
C SER A 202 32.34 18.21 39.24
N ASN A 203 32.18 16.89 39.25
CA ASN A 203 31.38 16.15 40.22
C ASN A 203 32.27 15.15 41.00
N PRO A 204 32.43 15.28 42.33
CA PRO A 204 33.27 14.37 43.13
C PRO A 204 32.92 12.87 43.01
N ALA A 205 31.66 12.52 42.74
CA ALA A 205 31.25 11.12 42.52
C ALA A 205 31.74 10.54 41.19
N LEU A 206 32.13 11.40 40.23
CA LEU A 206 32.49 11.04 38.86
C LEU A 206 33.97 11.34 38.51
N ALA A 207 34.73 11.95 39.43
CA ALA A 207 36.13 12.33 39.23
C ALA A 207 37.10 11.15 38.90
N HIS A 208 36.66 9.91 39.09
CA HIS A 208 37.38 8.70 38.70
C HIS A 208 37.20 8.31 37.21
N MET A 209 36.24 8.90 36.50
CA MET A 209 36.04 8.66 35.06
C MET A 209 37.11 9.39 34.26
N LYS A 210 38.09 8.65 33.73
CA LYS A 210 39.14 9.24 32.88
C LYS A 210 38.65 9.44 31.44
N PRO A 211 38.84 10.64 30.86
CA PRO A 211 38.64 10.86 29.44
C PRO A 211 39.63 10.04 28.61
N VAL A 212 39.22 9.68 27.40
CA VAL A 212 40.08 9.10 26.35
C VAL A 212 40.35 10.19 25.30
N ASP A 213 41.45 10.08 24.58
CA ASP A 213 41.76 10.86 23.37
C ASP A 213 40.80 10.54 22.21
N GLY A 214 39.52 10.88 22.39
CA GLY A 214 38.41 10.44 21.55
C GLY A 214 38.37 11.03 20.14
N ASN A 215 39.24 12.00 19.82
CA ASN A 215 39.20 12.71 18.53
C ASN A 215 39.41 11.77 17.33
N GLN A 216 40.42 10.89 17.36
CA GLN A 216 40.68 9.96 16.26
C GLN A 216 39.57 8.89 16.13
N TRP A 217 39.04 8.41 17.26
CA TRP A 217 37.99 7.39 17.24
C TRP A 217 36.63 7.94 16.77
N LEU A 218 36.26 9.18 17.16
CA LEU A 218 35.03 9.80 16.64
C LEU A 218 35.16 10.26 15.19
N GLN A 219 36.37 10.56 14.70
CA GLN A 219 36.62 10.68 13.26
C GLN A 219 36.33 9.35 12.54
N GLN A 220 36.87 8.23 13.03
CA GLN A 220 36.57 6.91 12.45
C GLN A 220 35.07 6.53 12.51
N LEU A 221 34.34 6.87 13.58
CA LEU A 221 32.88 6.70 13.60
C LEU A 221 32.18 7.61 12.58
N THR A 222 32.66 8.85 12.40
CA THR A 222 32.14 9.78 11.40
C THR A 222 32.33 9.25 9.99
N ASP A 223 33.50 8.69 9.69
CA ASP A 223 33.82 8.12 8.38
C ASP A 223 33.03 6.82 8.14
N ASP A 224 33.01 5.88 9.09
CA ASP A 224 32.24 4.64 9.00
C ASP A 224 30.74 4.91 8.82
N TRP A 225 30.17 5.85 9.58
CA TRP A 225 28.76 6.24 9.42
C TRP A 225 28.52 6.94 8.08
N THR A 226 29.38 7.89 7.69
CA THR A 226 29.24 8.60 6.39
C THR A 226 29.26 7.61 5.22
N ASN A 227 30.15 6.62 5.25
CA ASN A 227 30.30 5.59 4.22
C ASN A 227 29.23 4.47 4.25
N THR A 228 28.48 4.31 5.35
CA THR A 228 27.39 3.32 5.45
C THR A 228 26.32 3.61 4.40
N LYS A 229 26.01 2.65 3.51
CA LYS A 229 25.10 2.83 2.38
C LYS A 229 23.63 2.86 2.81
N ARG A 230 23.21 1.90 3.63
CA ARG A 230 21.80 1.73 4.03
C ARG A 230 21.53 2.38 5.38
N LYS A 231 21.43 3.71 5.40
CA LYS A 231 21.14 4.48 6.63
C LYS A 231 19.64 4.51 6.96
N PRO A 232 19.23 4.36 8.24
CA PRO A 232 17.89 4.74 8.70
C PRO A 232 17.67 6.26 8.65
N HIS A 233 16.41 6.69 8.82
CA HIS A 233 16.15 8.08 9.19
C HIS A 233 16.74 8.37 10.57
N VAL A 234 17.44 9.50 10.69
CA VAL A 234 18.02 9.98 11.96
C VAL A 234 17.35 11.29 12.33
N VAL A 235 16.57 11.29 13.42
CA VAL A 235 15.94 12.50 13.97
C VAL A 235 16.62 12.89 15.28
N CYS A 236 16.73 14.19 15.55
CA CYS A 236 17.62 14.68 16.59
C CYS A 236 16.96 15.74 17.48
N GLY A 237 17.18 15.62 18.80
CA GLY A 237 16.83 16.63 19.79
C GLY A 237 18.10 17.24 20.41
N TYR A 238 18.15 18.57 20.54
CA TYR A 238 19.30 19.28 21.10
C TYR A 238 18.94 20.13 22.33
N GLU A 239 19.89 20.27 23.27
CA GLU A 239 19.71 21.06 24.50
C GLU A 239 19.67 22.57 24.25
N LYS A 240 18.99 23.31 25.12
CA LYS A 240 18.84 24.78 25.03
C LYS A 240 19.39 25.52 26.25
N ALA A 241 19.45 24.87 27.40
CA ALA A 241 20.03 25.41 28.63
C ALA A 241 21.39 24.72 28.94
N PRO A 242 22.41 25.44 29.43
CA PRO A 242 23.69 24.84 29.77
C PRO A 242 23.60 23.99 31.06
N THR A 243 24.27 22.84 31.05
CA THR A 243 24.38 21.96 32.23
C THR A 243 25.53 22.45 33.12
N TYR A 244 25.22 22.87 34.35
CA TYR A 244 26.16 23.53 35.28
C TYR A 244 26.99 24.67 34.63
N GLY A 245 26.35 25.47 33.75
CA GLY A 245 26.99 26.59 33.07
C GLY A 245 27.83 26.23 31.84
N VAL A 246 27.87 24.96 31.42
CA VAL A 246 28.51 24.50 30.19
C VAL A 246 27.48 23.93 29.22
N MET A 247 27.48 24.36 27.96
CA MET A 247 26.77 23.65 26.89
C MET A 247 27.57 22.37 26.58
N ILE A 248 26.98 21.21 26.83
CA ILE A 248 27.68 19.92 26.78
C ILE A 248 27.83 19.46 25.33
N VAL A 249 26.76 19.58 24.53
CA VAL A 249 26.77 19.25 23.09
C VAL A 249 26.15 20.41 22.28
N PRO A 250 26.97 21.24 21.63
CA PRO A 250 26.52 22.30 20.73
C PRO A 250 25.62 21.80 19.60
N TRP A 251 24.89 22.74 18.98
CA TRP A 251 23.93 22.42 17.92
C TRP A 251 24.57 21.65 16.74
N SER A 252 25.73 22.05 16.22
CA SER A 252 26.39 21.35 15.09
C SER A 252 26.64 19.87 15.42
N SER A 253 27.25 19.59 16.57
CA SER A 253 27.61 18.25 17.02
C SER A 253 26.39 17.39 17.37
N SER A 254 25.28 18.00 17.78
CA SER A 254 24.00 17.29 17.97
C SER A 254 23.20 17.08 16.68
N ASN A 255 23.56 17.76 15.58
CA ASN A 255 22.79 17.77 14.32
C ASN A 255 23.51 17.13 13.11
N ARG A 256 24.77 16.69 13.25
CA ARG A 256 25.68 16.34 12.13
C ARG A 256 25.20 15.22 11.19
N PHE A 257 24.51 14.20 11.71
CA PHE A 257 24.06 13.02 10.94
C PHE A 257 22.54 12.97 10.74
N CYS A 258 21.83 14.02 11.13
CA CYS A 258 20.38 14.03 11.18
C CYS A 258 19.80 14.23 9.76
N THR A 259 18.77 13.46 9.40
CA THR A 259 18.14 13.49 8.07
C THR A 259 17.29 14.75 7.87
N GLU A 260 16.83 15.35 8.97
CA GLU A 260 16.10 16.62 9.00
C GLU A 260 16.69 17.54 10.10
N PRO A 261 16.44 18.86 10.06
CA PRO A 261 16.90 19.78 11.09
C PRO A 261 16.41 19.36 12.49
N GLY A 262 17.33 19.26 13.44
CA GLY A 262 17.01 18.81 14.80
C GLY A 262 16.13 19.79 15.57
N VAL A 263 15.34 19.24 16.50
CA VAL A 263 14.34 19.95 17.30
C VAL A 263 14.94 20.44 18.62
N ALA A 264 14.62 21.67 18.99
CA ALA A 264 14.97 22.23 20.29
C ALA A 264 14.19 21.52 21.41
N ILE A 265 14.88 21.04 22.45
CA ILE A 265 14.20 20.61 23.68
C ILE A 265 14.16 21.81 24.63
N ASP A 266 13.16 22.66 24.43
CA ASP A 266 13.04 23.94 25.12
C ASP A 266 12.92 23.80 26.64
N GLY A 267 13.59 24.72 27.36
CA GLY A 267 13.67 24.72 28.83
C GLY A 267 14.63 23.68 29.42
N ALA A 268 15.13 22.73 28.64
CA ALA A 268 15.96 21.62 29.13
C ALA A 268 17.46 21.78 28.86
N ASN A 269 18.25 21.20 29.77
CA ASN A 269 19.68 20.95 29.62
C ASN A 269 19.95 19.50 29.18
N HIS A 270 21.22 19.17 28.95
CA HIS A 270 21.70 17.83 28.55
C HIS A 270 21.15 16.66 29.36
N ILE A 271 20.90 16.82 30.66
CA ILE A 271 20.37 15.76 31.54
C ILE A 271 18.84 15.69 31.41
N ASP A 272 18.17 16.84 31.52
CA ASP A 272 16.72 16.89 31.67
C ASP A 272 15.96 16.75 30.35
N MET A 273 16.63 16.92 29.19
CA MET A 273 16.00 16.81 27.86
C MET A 273 15.36 15.43 27.58
N VAL A 274 15.83 14.38 28.28
CA VAL A 274 15.32 13.00 28.19
C VAL A 274 14.48 12.58 29.42
N LYS A 275 14.15 13.52 30.31
CA LYS A 275 13.30 13.32 31.50
C LYS A 275 11.92 14.00 31.37
N PRO A 276 11.07 13.62 30.41
CA PRO A 276 9.81 14.31 30.12
C PRO A 276 8.79 14.27 31.28
N ASP A 277 8.05 15.36 31.44
CA ASP A 277 7.01 15.55 32.47
C ASP A 277 5.58 15.22 31.98
N ARG A 278 5.32 15.34 30.67
CA ARG A 278 3.99 15.27 30.05
C ARG A 278 4.06 14.71 28.61
N PRO A 279 2.95 14.23 28.03
CA PRO A 279 2.94 13.75 26.63
C PRO A 279 3.38 14.83 25.62
N ALA A 280 3.01 16.08 25.87
CA ALA A 280 3.42 17.27 25.11
C ALA A 280 4.79 17.85 25.54
N HIS A 281 5.71 17.01 26.07
CA HIS A 281 7.11 17.40 26.25
C HIS A 281 7.85 17.29 24.91
N PRO A 282 8.70 18.26 24.50
CA PRO A 282 9.26 18.28 23.15
C PRO A 282 10.00 16.99 22.75
N SER A 283 10.68 16.31 23.70
CA SER A 283 11.35 15.05 23.40
C SER A 283 10.38 13.90 23.12
N VAL A 284 9.25 13.78 23.85
CA VAL A 284 8.22 12.78 23.55
C VAL A 284 7.57 13.06 22.20
N VAL A 285 7.22 14.32 21.94
CA VAL A 285 6.62 14.75 20.66
C VAL A 285 7.55 14.45 19.48
N LEU A 286 8.87 14.66 19.62
CA LEU A 286 9.85 14.30 18.58
C LEU A 286 9.80 12.81 18.25
N LEU A 287 9.91 11.94 19.28
CA LEU A 287 9.95 10.49 19.07
C LEU A 287 8.63 9.96 18.50
N THR A 288 7.48 10.35 19.08
CA THR A 288 6.18 9.81 18.65
C THR A 288 5.75 10.35 17.28
N SER A 289 6.15 11.58 16.90
CA SER A 289 5.95 12.09 15.53
C SER A 289 6.84 11.37 14.51
N ALA A 290 8.10 11.10 14.85
CA ALA A 290 9.01 10.36 13.99
C ALA A 290 8.55 8.89 13.78
N ILE A 291 8.05 8.23 14.83
CA ILE A 291 7.46 6.89 14.71
C ILE A 291 6.22 6.91 13.79
N ARG A 292 5.30 7.86 13.99
CA ARG A 292 4.13 8.05 13.11
C ARG A 292 4.50 8.27 11.64
N ARG A 293 5.64 8.91 11.35
CA ARG A 293 6.08 9.28 9.99
C ARG A 293 6.96 8.23 9.29
N TYR A 294 7.86 7.55 10.00
CA TYR A 294 8.91 6.70 9.42
C TYR A 294 8.83 5.21 9.79
N VAL A 295 7.91 4.83 10.68
CA VAL A 295 7.81 3.45 11.19
C VAL A 295 6.41 2.89 10.98
N LEU A 296 5.36 3.61 11.40
CA LEU A 296 3.99 3.12 11.25
C LEU A 296 3.56 2.90 9.78
N PRO A 297 3.87 3.78 8.80
CA PRO A 297 3.48 3.54 7.41
C PRO A 297 4.15 2.30 6.82
N VAL A 298 5.42 2.05 7.16
CA VAL A 298 6.19 0.88 6.68
C VAL A 298 5.66 -0.43 7.27
N GLN A 299 5.16 -0.42 8.51
CA GLN A 299 4.72 -1.62 9.24
C GLN A 299 3.21 -1.90 9.17
N PHE A 300 2.41 -0.88 8.82
CA PHE A 300 0.95 -0.93 8.87
C PHE A 300 0.21 -0.30 7.67
N GLY A 301 0.92 0.40 6.77
CA GLY A 301 0.33 0.96 5.55
C GLY A 301 -0.15 -0.10 4.57
N THR A 302 -0.31 0.29 3.31
CA THR A 302 -0.56 -0.59 2.16
C THR A 302 0.75 -0.92 1.46
N ARG A 303 0.80 -2.03 0.71
CA ARG A 303 1.92 -2.38 -0.18
C ARG A 303 1.43 -3.31 -1.28
N LEU A 304 1.39 -2.84 -2.52
CA LEU A 304 1.16 -3.70 -3.68
C LEU A 304 2.28 -4.73 -3.85
N GLU A 305 1.91 -5.96 -4.22
CA GLU A 305 2.80 -6.90 -4.91
C GLU A 305 2.02 -7.59 -6.03
N THR A 306 2.64 -7.72 -7.20
CA THR A 306 2.04 -8.27 -8.43
C THR A 306 2.87 -9.45 -8.96
N PRO A 307 2.99 -10.58 -8.21
CA PRO A 307 3.97 -11.65 -8.47
C PRO A 307 3.74 -12.49 -9.73
N ASP A 308 2.72 -12.19 -10.52
CA ASP A 308 2.50 -12.77 -11.86
C ASP A 308 2.93 -11.82 -13.00
N PHE A 309 3.29 -10.57 -12.67
CA PHE A 309 3.86 -9.59 -13.59
C PHE A 309 5.39 -9.59 -13.44
N VAL A 310 6.11 -9.49 -14.56
CA VAL A 310 7.59 -9.49 -14.60
C VAL A 310 8.07 -8.13 -15.08
N ARG A 311 8.84 -7.42 -14.27
CA ARG A 311 9.36 -6.08 -14.64
C ARG A 311 10.48 -6.19 -15.68
N ASP A 312 10.35 -5.48 -16.80
CA ASP A 312 11.40 -5.30 -17.81
C ASP A 312 11.49 -3.81 -18.20
N GLY A 313 12.70 -3.25 -18.19
CA GLY A 313 12.89 -1.80 -18.33
C GLY A 313 12.12 -1.01 -17.26
N ASP A 314 11.12 -0.25 -17.68
CA ASP A 314 10.17 0.48 -16.81
C ASP A 314 8.74 -0.07 -16.85
N ASP A 315 8.49 -1.09 -17.67
CA ASP A 315 7.19 -1.72 -17.88
C ASP A 315 7.09 -3.05 -17.10
N TRP A 316 5.85 -3.47 -16.85
CA TRP A 316 5.53 -4.78 -16.28
C TRP A 316 4.92 -5.69 -17.35
N HIS A 317 5.40 -6.93 -17.48
CA HIS A 317 4.96 -7.87 -18.51
C HIS A 317 4.12 -9.01 -17.94
N PHE A 318 3.00 -9.33 -18.58
CA PHE A 318 2.11 -10.45 -18.26
C PHE A 318 1.83 -11.31 -19.50
N VAL A 319 2.29 -12.56 -19.50
CA VAL A 319 2.20 -13.45 -20.67
C VAL A 319 0.87 -14.20 -20.69
N MET A 320 0.05 -13.96 -21.72
CA MET A 320 -1.20 -14.68 -22.03
C MET A 320 -0.95 -15.83 -23.01
N ASP A 321 -0.76 -17.04 -22.48
CA ASP A 321 -0.64 -18.31 -23.23
C ASP A 321 -1.99 -19.04 -23.42
N SER A 322 -3.08 -18.40 -23.01
CA SER A 322 -4.46 -18.87 -23.14
C SER A 322 -5.46 -17.70 -23.26
N SER A 323 -6.70 -17.98 -23.67
CA SER A 323 -7.75 -16.95 -23.82
C SER A 323 -8.26 -16.37 -22.49
N ALA A 324 -7.96 -17.02 -21.36
CA ALA A 324 -8.26 -16.53 -20.01
C ALA A 324 -7.17 -16.99 -19.02
N LYS A 325 -6.59 -16.05 -18.27
CA LYS A 325 -5.53 -16.31 -17.27
C LYS A 325 -5.80 -15.54 -15.97
N THR A 326 -5.16 -15.97 -14.88
CA THR A 326 -5.26 -15.31 -13.57
C THR A 326 -3.97 -14.56 -13.27
N ALA A 327 -4.10 -13.37 -12.67
CA ALA A 327 -3.01 -12.64 -12.02
C ALA A 327 -3.42 -12.33 -10.56
N ARG A 328 -2.45 -12.25 -9.67
CA ARG A 328 -2.64 -11.92 -8.25
C ARG A 328 -2.29 -10.46 -8.00
N VAL A 329 -3.24 -9.71 -7.45
CA VAL A 329 -3.01 -8.40 -6.81
C VAL A 329 -2.94 -8.67 -5.31
N MET A 330 -1.75 -8.58 -4.74
CA MET A 330 -1.52 -8.82 -3.32
C MET A 330 -1.35 -7.51 -2.56
N ASN A 331 -1.82 -7.46 -1.32
CA ASN A 331 -1.55 -6.37 -0.40
C ASN A 331 -0.79 -6.92 0.81
N LEU A 332 0.53 -6.70 0.85
CA LEU A 332 1.38 -7.09 1.99
C LEU A 332 1.33 -6.10 3.15
N GLY A 333 0.63 -4.96 2.97
CA GLY A 333 0.34 -4.01 4.02
C GLY A 333 -0.74 -4.50 5.01
N THR A 334 -1.03 -3.72 6.05
CA THR A 334 -2.16 -4.01 6.96
C THR A 334 -3.38 -3.12 6.73
N ALA A 335 -3.20 -1.94 6.12
CA ALA A 335 -4.31 -1.11 5.67
C ALA A 335 -4.91 -1.65 4.36
N ASN A 336 -6.14 -1.24 4.04
CA ASN A 336 -6.84 -1.66 2.82
C ASN A 336 -6.27 -0.93 1.59
N LEU A 337 -5.86 -1.68 0.57
CA LEU A 337 -5.37 -1.16 -0.71
C LEU A 337 -6.52 -1.09 -1.72
N THR A 338 -6.78 0.08 -2.29
CA THR A 338 -7.74 0.22 -3.40
C THR A 338 -6.99 0.26 -4.72
N TYR A 339 -7.47 -0.46 -5.73
CA TYR A 339 -6.83 -0.55 -7.04
C TYR A 339 -7.88 -0.53 -8.18
N TRP A 340 -7.49 -0.09 -9.37
CA TRP A 340 -8.32 -0.15 -10.57
C TRP A 340 -7.49 -0.22 -11.85
N PHE A 341 -8.13 -0.68 -12.93
CA PHE A 341 -7.55 -0.75 -14.27
C PHE A 341 -7.98 0.46 -15.10
N ALA A 342 -7.02 1.13 -15.71
CA ALA A 342 -7.21 2.32 -16.54
C ALA A 342 -6.46 2.20 -17.88
N GLU A 343 -6.69 3.15 -18.78
CA GLU A 343 -5.85 3.39 -19.98
C GLU A 343 -5.61 2.16 -20.88
N LYS A 344 -6.59 1.24 -20.94
CA LYS A 344 -6.51 0.03 -21.78
C LYS A 344 -6.41 0.39 -23.27
N THR A 345 -5.44 -0.17 -23.99
CA THR A 345 -5.16 0.19 -25.39
C THR A 345 -6.17 -0.35 -26.42
N ASP A 346 -6.79 -1.50 -26.16
CA ASP A 346 -7.86 -2.08 -27.00
C ASP A 346 -8.93 -2.78 -26.14
N PRO A 347 -10.23 -2.63 -26.44
CA PRO A 347 -11.31 -3.23 -25.65
C PRO A 347 -11.32 -4.77 -25.67
N ALA A 348 -10.65 -5.44 -26.62
CA ALA A 348 -10.57 -6.89 -26.65
C ALA A 348 -9.82 -7.50 -25.44
N LEU A 349 -9.01 -6.71 -24.73
CA LEU A 349 -8.49 -7.08 -23.41
C LEU A 349 -9.56 -6.80 -22.33
N TYR A 350 -10.22 -7.86 -21.88
CA TYR A 350 -11.19 -7.82 -20.79
C TYR A 350 -10.51 -8.20 -19.47
N ILE A 351 -10.66 -7.39 -18.42
CA ILE A 351 -10.02 -7.58 -17.11
C ILE A 351 -11.12 -7.56 -16.06
N VAL A 352 -11.14 -8.55 -15.18
CA VAL A 352 -12.21 -8.79 -14.18
C VAL A 352 -11.57 -8.86 -12.78
N PRO A 353 -12.04 -8.09 -11.77
CA PRO A 353 -13.24 -7.24 -11.77
C PRO A 353 -13.12 -6.03 -12.71
N ASP A 354 -14.24 -5.71 -13.38
CA ASP A 354 -14.39 -4.61 -14.34
C ASP A 354 -15.29 -3.48 -13.81
N ASP A 355 -15.74 -3.59 -12.56
CA ASP A 355 -16.83 -2.82 -11.97
C ASP A 355 -16.35 -1.60 -11.13
N GLY A 356 -15.20 -1.05 -11.50
CA GLY A 356 -14.58 0.14 -10.89
C GLY A 356 -13.48 -0.20 -9.88
N PRO A 357 -13.15 0.72 -8.96
CA PRO A 357 -12.14 0.48 -7.94
C PRO A 357 -12.52 -0.65 -6.98
N ALA A 358 -11.66 -1.64 -6.89
CA ALA A 358 -11.77 -2.79 -6.00
C ALA A 358 -10.78 -2.66 -4.83
N THR A 359 -11.07 -3.34 -3.72
CA THR A 359 -10.25 -3.25 -2.50
C THR A 359 -9.66 -4.60 -2.13
N VAL A 360 -8.34 -4.64 -1.90
CA VAL A 360 -7.64 -5.77 -1.29
C VAL A 360 -7.39 -5.44 0.18
N ALA A 361 -7.95 -6.24 1.08
CA ALA A 361 -7.72 -6.09 2.51
C ALA A 361 -6.24 -6.28 2.89
N GLY A 362 -5.83 -5.81 4.06
CA GLY A 362 -4.46 -6.03 4.55
C GLY A 362 -4.09 -7.52 4.62
N ASN A 363 -2.83 -7.85 4.32
CA ASN A 363 -2.26 -9.20 4.26
C ASN A 363 -3.07 -10.19 3.39
N SER A 364 -3.77 -9.70 2.35
CA SER A 364 -4.71 -10.48 1.54
C SER A 364 -4.33 -10.50 0.06
N ILE A 365 -4.91 -11.46 -0.67
CA ILE A 365 -4.70 -11.66 -2.11
C ILE A 365 -6.05 -11.52 -2.81
N GLN A 366 -6.10 -10.71 -3.86
CA GLN A 366 -7.22 -10.67 -4.80
C GLN A 366 -6.79 -11.27 -6.14
N ASN A 367 -7.54 -12.28 -6.59
CA ASN A 367 -7.37 -12.82 -7.94
C ASN A 367 -8.07 -11.93 -8.95
N VAL A 368 -7.36 -11.59 -10.02
CA VAL A 368 -7.83 -10.85 -11.19
C VAL A 368 -7.78 -11.81 -12.39
N LYS A 369 -8.79 -11.76 -13.25
CA LYS A 369 -8.83 -12.57 -14.48
C LYS A 369 -8.64 -11.65 -15.68
N LEU A 370 -7.65 -11.95 -16.51
CA LEU A 370 -7.42 -11.29 -17.79
C LEU A 370 -7.90 -12.23 -18.90
N LEU A 371 -8.70 -11.72 -19.83
CA LEU A 371 -9.35 -12.47 -20.90
C LEU A 371 -9.18 -11.75 -22.24
N LEU A 372 -9.06 -12.54 -23.31
CA LEU A 372 -9.03 -12.05 -24.69
C LEU A 372 -10.35 -12.40 -25.38
N LEU A 373 -11.11 -11.36 -25.74
CA LEU A 373 -12.38 -11.48 -26.44
C LEU A 373 -12.18 -11.95 -27.90
N ALA A 374 -13.24 -12.43 -28.55
CA ALA A 374 -13.22 -13.02 -29.88
C ALA A 374 -12.80 -12.05 -31.01
N ASN A 375 -12.75 -10.74 -30.74
CA ASN A 375 -12.18 -9.72 -31.63
C ASN A 375 -10.66 -9.50 -31.45
N ALA A 376 -9.99 -10.24 -30.56
CA ALA A 376 -8.54 -10.15 -30.34
C ALA A 376 -7.73 -10.40 -31.63
N LYS A 377 -6.84 -9.45 -31.91
CA LYS A 377 -6.09 -9.34 -33.18
C LYS A 377 -4.65 -8.88 -33.01
N GLU A 378 -4.35 -8.12 -31.96
CA GLU A 378 -2.99 -7.71 -31.62
C GLU A 378 -2.27 -8.82 -30.85
N LYS A 379 -0.93 -8.83 -30.94
CA LYS A 379 -0.07 -9.69 -30.10
C LYS A 379 0.35 -9.05 -28.78
N GLN A 380 0.10 -7.75 -28.61
CA GLN A 380 0.35 -7.02 -27.38
C GLN A 380 -0.83 -6.10 -27.09
N TYR A 381 -1.18 -6.01 -25.81
CA TYR A 381 -2.15 -5.08 -25.24
C TYR A 381 -1.47 -4.39 -24.06
N SER A 382 -1.98 -3.27 -23.56
CA SER A 382 -1.51 -2.72 -22.28
C SER A 382 -2.60 -1.98 -21.53
N PHE A 383 -2.35 -1.74 -20.24
CA PHE A 383 -3.20 -0.99 -19.32
C PHE A 383 -2.36 -0.35 -18.22
N ARG A 384 -2.94 0.59 -17.46
CA ARG A 384 -2.41 1.05 -16.17
C ARG A 384 -3.11 0.32 -15.03
N LEU A 385 -2.35 -0.30 -14.14
CA LEU A 385 -2.82 -0.67 -12.80
C LEU A 385 -2.53 0.52 -11.88
N LYS A 386 -3.59 1.17 -11.41
CA LYS A 386 -3.52 2.32 -10.50
C LYS A 386 -3.90 1.90 -9.11
N THR A 387 -3.32 2.54 -8.09
CA THR A 387 -3.63 2.25 -6.68
C THR A 387 -3.89 3.51 -5.85
N SER A 388 -4.28 3.31 -4.59
CA SER A 388 -4.46 4.37 -3.60
C SER A 388 -3.18 4.71 -2.81
N ALA A 389 -2.00 4.22 -3.19
CA ALA A 389 -0.78 4.35 -2.37
C ALA A 389 0.55 4.32 -3.16
N ASP A 390 0.67 3.39 -4.10
CA ASP A 390 1.84 3.15 -4.94
C ASP A 390 1.63 3.77 -6.35
N ASP A 391 2.71 4.13 -7.05
CA ASP A 391 2.68 4.73 -8.39
C ASP A 391 2.00 3.85 -9.45
N ASP A 392 1.51 4.45 -10.53
CA ASP A 392 0.77 3.78 -11.61
C ASP A 392 1.65 2.78 -12.41
N GLU A 393 1.51 1.47 -12.16
CA GLU A 393 2.16 0.42 -12.96
C GLU A 393 1.63 0.41 -14.41
N HIS A 394 2.50 0.50 -15.41
CA HIS A 394 2.15 0.20 -16.80
C HIS A 394 2.38 -1.29 -17.07
N VAL A 395 1.33 -1.99 -17.49
CA VAL A 395 1.35 -3.44 -17.69
C VAL A 395 1.12 -3.76 -19.16
N ILE A 396 2.12 -4.32 -19.80
CA ILE A 396 2.07 -4.92 -21.14
C ILE A 396 1.59 -6.37 -21.01
N VAL A 397 0.64 -6.77 -21.86
CA VAL A 397 0.08 -8.12 -21.93
C VAL A 397 0.51 -8.75 -23.25
N ASP A 398 1.47 -9.66 -23.18
CA ASP A 398 2.04 -10.36 -24.32
C ASP A 398 1.24 -11.60 -24.70
N VAL A 399 0.87 -11.72 -25.97
CA VAL A 399 0.14 -12.85 -26.54
C VAL A 399 1.05 -13.56 -27.57
N PRO A 400 2.01 -14.40 -27.13
CA PRO A 400 3.00 -14.99 -28.01
C PRO A 400 2.36 -15.89 -29.09
N ASP A 401 1.30 -16.60 -28.72
CA ASP A 401 0.54 -17.53 -29.58
C ASP A 401 -0.94 -17.15 -29.65
N LEU A 402 -1.22 -16.06 -30.38
CA LEU A 402 -2.57 -15.59 -30.66
C LEU A 402 -3.44 -16.63 -31.41
N GLU A 403 -2.83 -17.55 -32.15
CA GLU A 403 -3.58 -18.55 -32.92
C GLU A 403 -4.09 -19.68 -32.01
N ARG A 404 -3.27 -20.16 -31.07
CA ARG A 404 -3.73 -21.06 -29.99
C ARG A 404 -4.83 -20.44 -29.13
N VAL A 405 -4.73 -19.14 -28.82
CA VAL A 405 -5.80 -18.38 -28.14
C VAL A 405 -7.11 -18.42 -28.94
N ARG A 406 -7.05 -18.16 -30.25
CA ARG A 406 -8.22 -18.22 -31.14
C ARG A 406 -8.81 -19.62 -31.25
N GLN A 407 -7.98 -20.65 -31.28
CA GLN A 407 -8.41 -22.05 -31.29
C GLN A 407 -9.11 -22.46 -29.98
N GLN A 408 -8.69 -21.94 -28.83
CA GLN A 408 -9.39 -22.12 -27.55
C GLN A 408 -10.79 -21.48 -27.57
N THR A 409 -10.90 -20.23 -28.01
CA THR A 409 -12.20 -19.55 -28.16
C THR A 409 -13.09 -20.26 -29.19
N ALA A 410 -12.51 -20.79 -30.27
CA ALA A 410 -13.23 -21.59 -31.26
C ALA A 410 -13.73 -22.94 -30.68
N ALA A 411 -12.94 -23.61 -29.85
CA ALA A 411 -13.35 -24.83 -29.15
C ALA A 411 -14.51 -24.58 -28.17
N LEU A 412 -14.48 -23.47 -27.43
CA LEU A 412 -15.59 -23.04 -26.57
C LEU A 412 -16.86 -22.78 -27.39
N SER A 413 -16.75 -22.08 -28.52
CA SER A 413 -17.89 -21.87 -29.43
C SER A 413 -18.44 -23.18 -30.00
N LYS A 414 -17.57 -24.14 -30.35
CA LYS A 414 -17.95 -25.46 -30.85
C LYS A 414 -18.72 -26.24 -29.78
N SER A 415 -18.32 -26.14 -28.51
CA SER A 415 -19.07 -26.72 -27.38
C SER A 415 -20.44 -26.05 -27.20
N ILE A 416 -20.51 -24.71 -27.26
CA ILE A 416 -21.77 -23.95 -27.14
C ILE A 416 -22.77 -24.38 -28.23
N VAL A 417 -22.33 -24.48 -29.48
CA VAL A 417 -23.17 -24.92 -30.61
C VAL A 417 -23.63 -26.37 -30.45
N ALA A 418 -22.79 -27.26 -29.91
CA ALA A 418 -23.18 -28.64 -29.63
C ALA A 418 -24.24 -28.75 -28.51
N ASP A 419 -24.05 -28.03 -27.40
CA ASP A 419 -25.02 -28.00 -26.29
C ASP A 419 -26.35 -27.35 -26.73
N MET A 420 -26.31 -26.29 -27.55
CA MET A 420 -27.50 -25.66 -28.15
C MET A 420 -28.25 -26.59 -29.11
N ASN A 421 -27.54 -27.38 -29.93
CA ASN A 421 -28.16 -28.42 -30.75
C ASN A 421 -28.89 -29.48 -29.91
N SER A 422 -28.23 -29.97 -28.84
CA SER A 422 -28.79 -30.93 -27.89
C SER A 422 -30.04 -30.38 -27.18
N GLN A 423 -30.01 -29.11 -26.79
CA GLN A 423 -31.16 -28.42 -26.19
C GLN A 423 -32.33 -28.29 -27.18
N LEU A 424 -32.09 -27.88 -28.44
CA LEU A 424 -33.14 -27.82 -29.47
C LEU A 424 -33.64 -29.19 -29.93
N ALA A 425 -32.90 -30.28 -29.67
CA ALA A 425 -33.35 -31.64 -29.92
C ALA A 425 -34.25 -32.20 -28.80
N SER A 426 -34.24 -31.59 -27.61
CA SER A 426 -34.87 -32.13 -26.40
C SER A 426 -36.05 -31.30 -25.86
N ILE A 427 -36.31 -30.11 -26.40
CA ILE A 427 -37.44 -29.24 -26.00
C ILE A 427 -38.51 -29.10 -27.09
N PRO A 428 -39.80 -28.94 -26.72
CA PRO A 428 -40.85 -28.52 -27.65
C PRO A 428 -40.56 -27.16 -28.29
N ALA A 429 -40.95 -26.98 -29.55
CA ALA A 429 -40.62 -25.80 -30.34
C ALA A 429 -41.23 -24.49 -29.78
N GLU A 430 -42.34 -24.56 -29.06
CA GLU A 430 -43.00 -23.43 -28.41
C GLU A 430 -42.22 -22.93 -27.18
N LYS A 431 -41.33 -23.78 -26.63
CA LYS A 431 -40.42 -23.45 -25.53
C LYS A 431 -39.03 -23.05 -26.03
N ALA A 432 -38.77 -23.12 -27.33
CA ALA A 432 -37.50 -22.74 -27.92
C ALA A 432 -37.46 -21.24 -28.26
N GLY A 433 -36.37 -20.58 -27.90
CA GLY A 433 -36.19 -19.14 -28.12
C GLY A 433 -34.86 -18.62 -27.58
N PRO A 434 -34.56 -17.32 -27.79
CA PRO A 434 -33.27 -16.72 -27.43
C PRO A 434 -32.88 -16.93 -25.97
N GLU A 435 -33.82 -16.82 -25.03
CA GLU A 435 -33.59 -17.01 -23.59
C GLU A 435 -33.02 -18.39 -23.22
N VAL A 436 -33.61 -19.45 -23.78
CA VAL A 436 -33.20 -20.83 -23.50
C VAL A 436 -31.83 -21.11 -24.12
N LEU A 437 -31.55 -20.56 -25.31
CA LEU A 437 -30.27 -20.73 -25.97
C LEU A 437 -29.15 -19.92 -25.30
N ALA A 438 -29.41 -18.68 -24.88
CA ALA A 438 -28.46 -17.88 -24.10
C ALA A 438 -28.14 -18.56 -22.76
N THR A 439 -29.17 -19.10 -22.07
CA THR A 439 -28.99 -19.88 -20.83
C THR A 439 -28.21 -21.19 -21.05
N THR A 440 -28.35 -21.81 -22.22
CA THR A 440 -27.60 -23.02 -22.58
C THR A 440 -26.12 -22.68 -22.81
N ALA A 441 -25.85 -21.67 -23.66
CA ALA A 441 -24.51 -21.18 -23.91
C ALA A 441 -23.79 -20.71 -22.63
N TYR A 442 -24.51 -20.02 -21.72
CA TYR A 442 -23.99 -19.64 -20.40
C TYR A 442 -23.54 -20.85 -19.58
N LYS A 443 -24.34 -21.94 -19.54
CA LYS A 443 -23.96 -23.16 -18.81
C LYS A 443 -22.71 -23.82 -19.40
N THR A 444 -22.55 -23.77 -20.72
CA THR A 444 -21.31 -24.23 -21.38
C THR A 444 -20.12 -23.34 -20.99
N VAL A 445 -20.28 -22.01 -20.97
CA VAL A 445 -19.23 -21.08 -20.50
C VAL A 445 -18.89 -21.31 -19.03
N GLU A 446 -19.90 -21.47 -18.16
CA GLU A 446 -19.72 -21.73 -16.73
C GLU A 446 -18.98 -23.03 -16.45
N LYS A 447 -19.27 -24.10 -17.21
CA LYS A 447 -18.56 -25.38 -17.12
C LYS A 447 -17.08 -25.29 -17.53
N ASN A 448 -16.75 -24.42 -18.48
CA ASN A 448 -15.37 -24.27 -19.00
C ASN A 448 -14.56 -23.18 -18.25
N LEU A 449 -15.22 -22.18 -17.69
CA LEU A 449 -14.62 -21.03 -16.99
C LEU A 449 -15.30 -20.83 -15.61
N PRO A 450 -15.22 -21.81 -14.69
CA PRO A 450 -15.99 -21.82 -13.44
C PRO A 450 -15.67 -20.65 -12.52
N ASP A 451 -14.40 -20.25 -12.45
CA ASP A 451 -13.86 -19.17 -11.60
C ASP A 451 -14.41 -17.77 -11.91
N LEU A 452 -15.04 -17.56 -13.06
CA LEU A 452 -15.53 -16.23 -13.45
C LEU A 452 -16.79 -15.84 -12.67
N PRO A 453 -16.94 -14.56 -12.27
CA PRO A 453 -18.19 -14.08 -11.70
C PRO A 453 -19.32 -14.15 -12.75
N PRO A 454 -20.60 -14.28 -12.33
CA PRO A 454 -21.71 -14.50 -13.26
C PRO A 454 -21.83 -13.46 -14.37
N ALA A 455 -21.59 -12.17 -14.08
CA ALA A 455 -21.60 -11.10 -15.09
C ALA A 455 -20.55 -11.34 -16.19
N ALA A 456 -19.31 -11.69 -15.84
CA ALA A 456 -18.24 -11.98 -16.80
C ALA A 456 -18.53 -13.23 -17.64
N LYS A 457 -19.13 -14.28 -17.04
CA LYS A 457 -19.60 -15.47 -17.78
C LYS A 457 -20.65 -15.08 -18.84
N TRP A 458 -21.60 -14.20 -18.50
CA TRP A 458 -22.58 -13.67 -19.45
C TRP A 458 -21.95 -12.78 -20.53
N VAL A 459 -20.94 -11.96 -20.22
CA VAL A 459 -20.17 -11.18 -21.22
C VAL A 459 -19.47 -12.09 -22.23
N ILE A 460 -18.75 -13.12 -21.76
CA ILE A 460 -18.09 -14.10 -22.66
C ILE A 460 -19.12 -14.89 -23.48
N THR A 461 -20.28 -15.21 -22.89
CA THR A 461 -21.41 -15.83 -23.62
C THR A 461 -21.88 -14.93 -24.77
N ALA A 462 -22.07 -13.64 -24.52
CA ALA A 462 -22.50 -12.68 -25.55
C ALA A 462 -21.46 -12.51 -26.66
N ASP A 463 -20.18 -12.37 -26.30
CA ASP A 463 -19.09 -12.15 -27.24
C ASP A 463 -18.93 -13.32 -28.23
N VAL A 464 -18.91 -14.57 -27.73
CA VAL A 464 -18.80 -15.76 -28.58
C VAL A 464 -20.03 -15.94 -29.48
N LEU A 465 -21.23 -15.66 -28.97
CA LEU A 465 -22.46 -15.70 -29.77
C LEU A 465 -22.46 -14.63 -30.87
N SER A 466 -22.02 -13.39 -30.58
CA SER A 466 -21.91 -12.31 -31.57
C SER A 466 -20.82 -12.60 -32.62
N ALA A 467 -19.69 -13.18 -32.23
CA ALA A 467 -18.66 -13.63 -33.16
C ALA A 467 -19.21 -14.62 -34.21
N THR A 468 -20.14 -15.49 -33.82
CA THR A 468 -20.87 -16.39 -34.74
C THR A 468 -22.11 -15.78 -35.42
N SER A 469 -22.33 -14.47 -35.30
CA SER A 469 -23.52 -13.74 -35.79
C SER A 469 -24.87 -14.22 -35.25
N MET A 470 -24.88 -14.74 -34.00
CA MET A 470 -26.10 -15.08 -33.25
C MET A 470 -26.55 -13.92 -32.35
N ASP A 471 -26.51 -12.69 -32.87
CA ASP A 471 -26.57 -11.45 -32.11
C ASP A 471 -27.85 -11.29 -31.25
N LYS A 472 -29.00 -11.80 -31.73
CA LYS A 472 -30.26 -11.81 -30.96
C LYS A 472 -30.20 -12.65 -29.68
N ILE A 473 -29.34 -13.66 -29.65
CA ILE A 473 -29.07 -14.50 -28.46
C ILE A 473 -27.99 -13.84 -27.59
N ALA A 474 -26.98 -13.22 -28.22
CA ALA A 474 -25.96 -12.43 -27.53
C ALA A 474 -26.56 -11.22 -26.77
N ALA A 475 -27.59 -10.58 -27.32
CA ALA A 475 -28.29 -9.45 -26.68
C ALA A 475 -28.95 -9.86 -25.35
N VAL A 476 -29.58 -11.05 -25.32
CA VAL A 476 -30.09 -11.63 -24.06
C VAL A 476 -28.96 -11.87 -23.06
N ALA A 477 -27.83 -12.42 -23.52
CA ALA A 477 -26.67 -12.63 -22.66
C ALA A 477 -26.11 -11.32 -22.08
N LEU A 478 -26.05 -10.23 -22.86
CA LEU A 478 -25.66 -8.91 -22.33
C LEU A 478 -26.65 -8.37 -21.29
N ASN A 479 -27.95 -8.50 -21.53
CA ASN A 479 -28.97 -8.05 -20.57
C ASN A 479 -28.92 -8.88 -19.27
N ARG A 480 -28.58 -10.17 -19.37
CA ARG A 480 -28.27 -11.02 -18.20
C ARG A 480 -26.96 -10.65 -17.51
N ALA A 481 -25.93 -10.17 -18.23
CA ALA A 481 -24.71 -9.63 -17.62
C ALA A 481 -25.02 -8.38 -16.77
N SER A 482 -25.78 -7.43 -17.33
CA SER A 482 -26.21 -6.21 -16.61
C SER A 482 -27.08 -6.54 -15.39
N ALA A 483 -28.01 -7.49 -15.51
CA ALA A 483 -28.80 -7.98 -14.37
C ALA A 483 -27.95 -8.67 -13.28
N ALA A 484 -26.81 -9.26 -13.63
CA ALA A 484 -25.87 -9.87 -12.69
C ALA A 484 -24.89 -8.88 -12.06
N SER A 485 -24.54 -7.79 -12.75
CA SER A 485 -23.81 -6.64 -12.20
C SER A 485 -24.17 -5.37 -12.99
N PRO A 486 -25.01 -4.46 -12.46
CA PRO A 486 -25.43 -3.27 -13.19
C PRO A 486 -24.28 -2.32 -13.57
N LYS A 487 -23.15 -2.40 -12.85
CA LYS A 487 -21.93 -1.64 -13.14
C LYS A 487 -21.21 -2.10 -14.41
N VAL A 488 -21.43 -3.34 -14.86
CA VAL A 488 -20.71 -3.96 -15.99
C VAL A 488 -20.87 -3.17 -17.30
N VAL A 489 -21.96 -2.39 -17.40
CA VAL A 489 -22.27 -1.45 -18.51
C VAL A 489 -21.22 -0.35 -18.70
N HIS A 490 -20.37 -0.09 -17.70
CA HIS A 490 -19.30 0.91 -17.76
C HIS A 490 -17.96 0.34 -18.27
N SER A 491 -17.84 -0.98 -18.40
CA SER A 491 -16.64 -1.63 -18.92
C SER A 491 -16.52 -1.40 -20.43
N THR A 492 -15.41 -0.79 -20.88
CA THR A 492 -15.18 -0.49 -22.31
C THR A 492 -15.20 -1.74 -23.20
N SER A 493 -14.78 -2.88 -22.66
CA SER A 493 -14.87 -4.19 -23.33
C SER A 493 -16.32 -4.63 -23.54
N VAL A 494 -17.19 -4.40 -22.56
CA VAL A 494 -18.62 -4.76 -22.64
C VAL A 494 -19.39 -3.80 -23.54
N GLN A 495 -19.00 -2.52 -23.57
CA GLN A 495 -19.53 -1.55 -24.53
C GLN A 495 -19.15 -1.88 -25.98
N ASP A 496 -17.95 -2.41 -26.22
CA ASP A 496 -17.51 -2.92 -27.53
C ASP A 496 -18.30 -4.18 -27.96
N VAL A 497 -18.50 -5.15 -27.07
CA VAL A 497 -19.41 -6.30 -27.32
C VAL A 497 -20.84 -5.83 -27.59
N ALA A 498 -21.37 -4.91 -26.79
CA ALA A 498 -22.70 -4.33 -27.00
C ALA A 498 -22.81 -3.61 -28.34
N THR A 499 -21.78 -2.86 -28.75
CA THR A 499 -21.75 -2.17 -30.05
C THR A 499 -21.72 -3.14 -31.24
N ARG A 500 -21.11 -4.33 -31.10
CA ARG A 500 -21.25 -5.42 -32.08
C ARG A 500 -22.69 -5.93 -32.13
N VAL A 501 -23.21 -6.37 -30.98
CA VAL A 501 -24.52 -7.01 -30.84
C VAL A 501 -25.66 -6.10 -31.31
N GLN A 502 -25.64 -4.81 -30.96
CA GLN A 502 -26.67 -3.83 -31.34
C GLN A 502 -26.80 -3.67 -32.87
N ARG A 503 -25.73 -3.89 -33.65
CA ARG A 503 -25.80 -3.87 -35.13
C ARG A 503 -26.54 -5.09 -35.69
N GLY A 504 -26.63 -6.18 -34.94
CA GLY A 504 -27.25 -7.45 -35.32
C GLY A 504 -28.69 -7.64 -34.84
N ILE A 505 -29.34 -6.60 -34.29
CA ILE A 505 -30.75 -6.63 -33.84
C ILE A 505 -31.50 -5.35 -34.26
N THR A 506 -32.84 -5.39 -34.27
CA THR A 506 -33.71 -4.20 -34.39
C THR A 506 -34.63 -3.99 -33.19
N ASP A 507 -34.76 -4.97 -32.31
CA ASP A 507 -35.71 -4.94 -31.20
C ASP A 507 -35.22 -4.02 -30.05
N GLN A 508 -35.94 -2.91 -29.85
CA GLN A 508 -35.62 -1.94 -28.80
C GLN A 508 -35.79 -2.48 -27.37
N GLN A 509 -36.57 -3.55 -27.16
CA GLN A 509 -36.76 -4.15 -25.84
C GLN A 509 -35.58 -5.05 -25.42
N ILE A 510 -34.70 -5.41 -26.35
CA ILE A 510 -33.49 -6.22 -26.10
C ILE A 510 -32.21 -5.35 -26.18
N LEU A 511 -32.33 -4.04 -26.42
CA LEU A 511 -31.18 -3.13 -26.43
C LEU A 511 -30.60 -2.94 -25.02
N PHE A 512 -29.36 -3.39 -24.84
CA PHE A 512 -28.51 -3.03 -23.71
C PHE A 512 -28.26 -1.51 -23.70
N GLU A 513 -28.71 -0.79 -22.68
CA GLU A 513 -28.47 0.66 -22.56
C GLU A 513 -26.98 0.93 -22.33
N VAL A 514 -26.31 1.47 -23.36
CA VAL A 514 -24.93 1.98 -23.25
C VAL A 514 -24.97 3.42 -22.73
N PRO A 515 -24.41 3.73 -21.53
CA PRO A 515 -24.41 5.09 -21.02
C PRO A 515 -23.58 6.02 -21.91
N ARG A 516 -24.20 7.07 -22.44
CA ARG A 516 -23.51 8.09 -23.27
C ARG A 516 -22.59 8.95 -22.40
N GLN A 517 -21.34 8.52 -22.21
CA GLN A 517 -20.30 9.39 -21.65
C GLN A 517 -20.05 10.57 -22.60
N LYS A 518 -20.24 11.79 -22.08
CA LYS A 518 -19.49 12.95 -22.59
C LYS A 518 -18.04 12.78 -22.11
N SER A 519 -17.09 12.75 -23.03
CA SER A 519 -15.66 12.78 -22.71
C SER A 519 -14.94 13.70 -23.69
N ASP A 520 -14.17 14.66 -23.18
CA ASP A 520 -13.38 15.60 -23.98
C ASP A 520 -12.06 14.96 -24.47
N LEU A 521 -12.13 13.69 -24.85
CA LEU A 521 -11.03 12.98 -25.51
C LEU A 521 -10.88 13.51 -26.94
N LYS A 522 -9.64 13.76 -27.37
CA LYS A 522 -9.33 14.01 -28.78
C LYS A 522 -9.67 12.76 -29.59
N VAL A 523 -10.83 12.80 -30.24
CA VAL A 523 -11.30 11.75 -31.15
C VAL A 523 -10.34 11.66 -32.34
N LEU A 524 -9.53 10.61 -32.38
CA LEU A 524 -8.98 10.09 -33.64
C LEU A 524 -10.17 9.67 -34.52
N ASP A 525 -10.16 10.05 -35.80
CA ASP A 525 -11.31 9.91 -36.70
C ASP A 525 -11.88 8.46 -36.65
N PRO A 526 -13.13 8.25 -36.19
CA PRO A 526 -13.71 6.92 -36.08
C PRO A 526 -13.74 6.20 -37.43
N THR A 527 -13.84 6.96 -38.52
CA THR A 527 -13.98 6.48 -39.90
C THR A 527 -12.76 5.67 -40.33
N GLU A 528 -11.54 6.12 -40.02
CA GLU A 528 -10.32 5.41 -40.42
C GLU A 528 -10.14 4.09 -39.67
N LYS A 529 -10.39 4.06 -38.35
CA LYS A 529 -10.26 2.82 -37.56
C LYS A 529 -11.36 1.81 -37.93
N LEU A 530 -12.58 2.27 -38.22
CA LEU A 530 -13.68 1.42 -38.71
C LEU A 530 -13.40 0.83 -40.10
N LEU A 531 -12.82 1.61 -41.02
CA LEU A 531 -12.44 1.14 -42.37
C LEU A 531 -11.33 0.07 -42.33
N GLN A 532 -10.47 0.04 -41.31
CA GLN A 532 -9.51 -1.06 -41.13
C GLN A 532 -10.16 -2.32 -40.55
N ILE A 533 -11.08 -2.19 -39.59
CA ILE A 533 -11.83 -3.35 -39.02
C ILE A 533 -12.58 -4.10 -40.13
N GLN A 534 -13.15 -3.39 -41.11
CA GLN A 534 -13.88 -3.97 -42.24
C GLN A 534 -13.02 -4.74 -43.26
N LYS A 535 -11.69 -4.61 -43.20
CA LYS A 535 -10.71 -5.30 -44.09
C LYS A 535 -10.17 -6.61 -43.50
N SER A 536 -10.74 -7.12 -42.42
CA SER A 536 -10.38 -8.43 -41.86
C SER A 536 -10.70 -9.56 -42.85
N GLY A 537 -9.66 -10.30 -43.24
CA GLY A 537 -9.71 -11.41 -44.19
C GLY A 537 -10.10 -12.75 -43.56
N PRO A 538 -9.60 -13.88 -44.07
CA PRO A 538 -10.03 -15.24 -43.70
C PRO A 538 -9.64 -15.69 -42.27
N ASP A 539 -9.24 -14.79 -41.38
CA ASP A 539 -8.47 -15.07 -40.15
C ASP A 539 -9.15 -14.52 -38.87
N THR A 540 -10.48 -14.52 -38.84
CA THR A 540 -11.31 -14.18 -37.68
C THR A 540 -11.68 -15.43 -36.86
N VAL A 541 -12.04 -15.27 -35.58
CA VAL A 541 -12.49 -16.40 -34.73
C VAL A 541 -13.68 -17.15 -35.36
N ALA A 542 -14.62 -16.45 -36.01
CA ALA A 542 -15.72 -17.06 -36.77
C ALA A 542 -15.20 -18.00 -37.88
N SER A 543 -14.17 -17.59 -38.61
CA SER A 543 -13.53 -18.38 -39.66
C SER A 543 -12.80 -19.62 -39.07
N VAL A 544 -12.09 -19.44 -37.95
CA VAL A 544 -11.44 -20.54 -37.22
C VAL A 544 -12.46 -21.55 -36.67
N ILE A 545 -13.65 -21.10 -36.24
CA ILE A 545 -14.76 -22.00 -35.85
C ILE A 545 -15.24 -22.77 -37.08
N PHE A 546 -15.81 -22.08 -38.07
CA PHE A 546 -16.60 -22.72 -39.12
C PHE A 546 -15.77 -23.60 -40.07
N LYS A 547 -14.48 -23.29 -40.28
CA LYS A 547 -13.57 -24.16 -41.06
C LYS A 547 -13.19 -25.45 -40.33
N ASN A 548 -13.18 -25.45 -38.99
CA ASN A 548 -12.79 -26.59 -38.14
C ASN A 548 -13.99 -27.42 -37.64
N GLU A 549 -15.18 -27.23 -38.18
CA GLU A 549 -16.35 -28.08 -37.90
C GLU A 549 -16.36 -29.39 -38.69
N GLY A 550 -15.70 -29.45 -39.86
CA GLY A 550 -15.61 -30.65 -40.70
C GLY A 550 -16.63 -30.73 -41.83
N ALA A 551 -16.49 -31.75 -42.69
CA ALA A 551 -17.18 -31.83 -43.97
C ALA A 551 -18.59 -32.45 -43.88
N SER A 552 -19.58 -31.60 -43.56
CA SER A 552 -21.02 -31.75 -43.86
C SER A 552 -21.84 -32.84 -43.12
N PRO A 553 -22.91 -32.46 -42.40
CA PRO A 553 -23.24 -31.10 -41.93
C PRO A 553 -22.27 -30.68 -40.82
N GLY A 554 -21.71 -29.47 -40.91
CA GLY A 554 -21.08 -28.85 -39.74
C GLY A 554 -22.14 -28.56 -38.67
N ILE A 555 -21.77 -28.66 -37.39
CA ILE A 555 -22.73 -28.54 -36.27
C ILE A 555 -23.45 -27.17 -36.24
N SER A 556 -22.83 -26.10 -36.74
CA SER A 556 -23.47 -24.79 -36.89
C SER A 556 -24.51 -24.75 -38.02
N LEU A 557 -24.38 -25.58 -39.05
CA LEU A 557 -25.42 -25.74 -40.08
C LEU A 557 -26.59 -26.57 -39.56
N GLU A 558 -26.34 -27.60 -38.74
CA GLU A 558 -27.42 -28.32 -38.06
C GLU A 558 -28.21 -27.39 -37.13
N LEU A 559 -27.50 -26.56 -36.36
CA LEU A 559 -28.10 -25.56 -35.47
C LEU A 559 -28.93 -24.55 -36.26
N ALA A 560 -28.40 -24.05 -37.38
CA ALA A 560 -29.14 -23.17 -38.29
C ALA A 560 -30.41 -23.83 -38.84
N GLU A 561 -30.37 -25.10 -39.27
CA GLU A 561 -31.56 -25.84 -39.75
C GLU A 561 -32.61 -26.09 -38.66
N ARG A 562 -32.20 -26.28 -37.40
CA ARG A 562 -33.11 -26.37 -36.25
C ARG A 562 -33.74 -25.02 -35.94
N MET A 563 -32.93 -23.96 -35.86
CA MET A 563 -33.38 -22.59 -35.60
C MET A 563 -34.35 -22.05 -36.66
N LYS A 564 -34.12 -22.35 -37.95
CA LYS A 564 -35.00 -21.95 -39.06
C LYS A 564 -36.43 -22.51 -38.97
N ARG A 565 -36.67 -23.56 -38.18
CA ARG A 565 -38.00 -24.17 -37.96
C ARG A 565 -38.76 -23.53 -36.80
N ILE A 566 -38.12 -22.67 -36.01
CA ILE A 566 -38.67 -22.07 -34.79
C ILE A 566 -38.87 -20.57 -35.07
N PRO A 567 -40.12 -20.04 -35.10
CA PRO A 567 -40.38 -18.67 -35.54
C PRO A 567 -39.60 -17.58 -34.78
N SER A 568 -39.37 -17.77 -33.48
CA SER A 568 -38.61 -16.85 -32.61
C SER A 568 -37.10 -16.81 -32.91
N LEU A 569 -36.58 -17.77 -33.68
CA LEU A 569 -35.16 -17.97 -33.99
C LEU A 569 -34.85 -17.97 -35.50
N ALA A 570 -35.88 -17.96 -36.36
CA ALA A 570 -35.71 -18.22 -37.80
C ALA A 570 -34.77 -17.24 -38.49
N GLY A 571 -34.89 -15.93 -38.21
CA GLY A 571 -33.97 -14.91 -38.72
C GLY A 571 -32.52 -15.16 -38.30
N THR A 572 -32.29 -15.47 -37.01
CA THR A 572 -30.96 -15.81 -36.49
C THR A 572 -30.40 -17.10 -37.10
N GLY A 573 -31.25 -18.10 -37.39
CA GLY A 573 -30.86 -19.32 -38.10
C GLY A 573 -30.37 -19.04 -39.52
N PHE A 574 -31.03 -18.16 -40.28
CA PHE A 574 -30.54 -17.72 -41.59
C PHE A 574 -29.27 -16.86 -41.50
N THR A 575 -29.11 -16.04 -40.44
CA THR A 575 -27.87 -15.29 -40.22
C THR A 575 -26.68 -16.21 -39.91
N LEU A 576 -26.88 -17.27 -39.11
CA LEU A 576 -25.88 -18.29 -38.81
C LEU A 576 -25.52 -19.10 -40.07
N GLU A 577 -26.50 -19.56 -40.84
CA GLU A 577 -26.29 -20.22 -42.14
C GLU A 577 -25.42 -19.34 -43.05
N GLY A 578 -25.77 -18.06 -43.18
CA GLY A 578 -25.00 -17.11 -44.00
C GLY A 578 -23.57 -16.89 -43.49
N ALA A 579 -23.37 -16.83 -42.17
CA ALA A 579 -22.06 -16.67 -41.57
C ALA A 579 -21.15 -17.89 -41.82
N VAL A 580 -21.66 -19.11 -41.63
CA VAL A 580 -20.94 -20.35 -41.95
C VAL A 580 -20.58 -20.37 -43.44
N LYS A 581 -21.58 -20.19 -44.32
CA LYS A 581 -21.40 -20.23 -45.77
C LYS A 581 -20.39 -19.21 -46.27
N SER A 582 -20.38 -18.00 -45.71
CA SER A 582 -19.41 -16.96 -46.04
C SER A 582 -17.99 -17.36 -45.61
N ALA A 583 -17.81 -17.91 -44.40
CA ALA A 583 -16.51 -18.35 -43.91
C ALA A 583 -15.94 -19.57 -44.65
N THR A 584 -16.81 -20.43 -45.19
CA THR A 584 -16.42 -21.57 -46.04
C THR A 584 -16.30 -21.23 -47.53
N GLY A 585 -16.40 -19.94 -47.92
CA GLY A 585 -16.23 -19.49 -49.31
C GLY A 585 -17.43 -19.69 -50.24
N ASP A 586 -18.58 -20.14 -49.73
CA ASP A 586 -19.83 -20.26 -50.49
C ASP A 586 -20.61 -18.94 -50.44
N SER A 587 -20.02 -17.90 -51.04
CA SER A 587 -20.56 -16.54 -51.09
C SER A 587 -21.95 -16.49 -51.75
N LYS A 588 -22.29 -17.47 -52.60
CA LYS A 588 -23.60 -17.55 -53.25
C LYS A 588 -24.69 -18.03 -52.29
N ALA A 589 -24.48 -19.12 -51.56
CA ALA A 589 -25.43 -19.56 -50.53
C ALA A 589 -25.50 -18.55 -49.37
N ALA A 590 -24.36 -17.96 -48.98
CA ALA A 590 -24.32 -16.91 -47.96
C ALA A 590 -25.25 -15.73 -48.29
N ASN A 591 -25.18 -15.22 -49.53
CA ASN A 591 -26.07 -14.16 -50.01
C ASN A 591 -27.56 -14.58 -50.04
N VAL A 592 -27.87 -15.85 -50.32
CA VAL A 592 -29.25 -16.35 -50.26
C VAL A 592 -29.76 -16.41 -48.82
N ALA A 593 -28.92 -16.86 -47.89
CA ALA A 593 -29.26 -16.93 -46.46
C ALA A 593 -29.43 -15.52 -45.85
N PHE A 594 -28.48 -14.61 -46.06
CA PHE A 594 -28.59 -13.23 -45.56
C PHE A 594 -29.80 -12.47 -46.12
N LYS A 595 -30.17 -12.69 -47.40
CA LYS A 595 -31.41 -12.13 -47.97
C LYS A 595 -32.67 -12.65 -47.27
N LYS A 596 -32.71 -13.93 -46.88
CA LYS A 596 -33.81 -14.51 -46.10
C LYS A 596 -33.84 -13.96 -44.66
N ALA A 597 -32.68 -13.77 -44.03
CA ALA A 597 -32.59 -13.12 -42.73
C ALA A 597 -33.13 -11.67 -42.78
N LEU A 598 -32.71 -10.88 -43.77
CA LEU A 598 -33.15 -9.49 -43.96
C LEU A 598 -34.67 -9.38 -44.19
N MET A 599 -35.29 -10.37 -44.86
CA MET A 599 -36.75 -10.44 -45.05
C MET A 599 -37.54 -10.80 -43.77
N ILE A 600 -36.87 -11.23 -42.69
CA ILE A 600 -37.48 -11.54 -41.40
C ILE A 600 -37.19 -10.42 -40.39
N GLU A 601 -35.93 -9.99 -40.28
CA GLU A 601 -35.49 -8.97 -39.32
C GLU A 601 -34.38 -8.10 -39.97
N PRO A 602 -34.71 -6.91 -40.50
CA PRO A 602 -33.78 -6.14 -41.33
C PRO A 602 -32.78 -5.31 -40.50
N THR A 603 -31.68 -5.93 -40.07
CA THR A 603 -30.68 -5.31 -39.17
C THR A 603 -29.56 -4.56 -39.93
N PRO A 604 -28.91 -3.55 -39.31
CA PRO A 604 -27.77 -2.83 -39.90
C PRO A 604 -26.63 -3.75 -40.36
N ALA A 605 -26.30 -4.79 -39.58
CA ALA A 605 -25.25 -5.75 -39.94
C ALA A 605 -25.63 -6.61 -41.16
N LEU A 606 -26.91 -6.93 -41.36
CA LEU A 606 -27.38 -7.63 -42.55
C LEU A 606 -27.36 -6.73 -43.80
N GLN A 607 -27.72 -5.45 -43.65
CA GLN A 607 -27.61 -4.44 -44.71
C GLN A 607 -26.14 -4.28 -45.15
N GLU A 608 -25.21 -4.14 -44.21
CA GLU A 608 -23.77 -4.06 -44.49
C GLU A 608 -23.22 -5.33 -45.17
N LYS A 609 -23.60 -6.52 -44.68
CA LYS A 609 -23.25 -7.81 -45.29
C LYS A 609 -23.75 -7.95 -46.74
N MET A 610 -24.82 -7.24 -47.10
CA MET A 610 -25.34 -7.17 -48.48
C MET A 610 -24.80 -5.98 -49.31
N ALA A 611 -24.13 -5.01 -48.69
CA ALA A 611 -23.60 -3.81 -49.36
C ALA A 611 -22.13 -3.91 -49.78
N LYS A 612 -21.37 -4.88 -49.24
CA LYS A 612 -19.97 -5.08 -49.65
C LYS A 612 -19.88 -5.49 -51.14
N PRO A 613 -19.00 -4.87 -51.95
CA PRO A 613 -18.76 -5.31 -53.33
C PRO A 613 -18.30 -6.76 -53.41
N GLN A 614 -18.67 -7.44 -54.49
CA GLN A 614 -18.25 -8.81 -54.75
C GLN A 614 -16.76 -8.84 -55.13
N GLN A 615 -16.02 -9.75 -54.48
CA GLN A 615 -14.71 -10.25 -54.90
C GLN A 615 -14.87 -11.72 -55.32
#